data_AF-A0A6L8KLB0-F1
#
_entry.id   AF-A0A6L8KLB0-F1
#
_cell.length_a   1.000
_cell.length_b   1.000
_cell.length_c   1.000
_cell.angle_alpha   90.00
_cell.angle_beta   90.00
_cell.angle_gamma   90.00
#
_symmetry.space_group_name_H-M   'P 1'
#
loop_
_entity.id
_entity.type
_entity.pdbx_description
1 polymer ?
#
loop_
_entity_poly.entity_id
_entity_poly.type
_entity_poly.pdbx_seq_one_letter_code
_entity_poly.pdbx_strand_id
1 'polypeptide(L)'
;MRTSISHRRTAWVLAALTLAAVLYEGYRPVGASGLPPQMARCEAEGGALRAQIRYDSGRTLRYCSVVAMFAQLAAQEQPGLVRAALVLDGDGRWIDARSLHGYRELLAACGRTRCG
;
A
#
# COMPACT_ATOMS: atom_id res chain seq x y z
N MET A 1 -14.47 5.10 -50.51
CA MET A 1 -13.95 4.16 -49.48
C MET A 1 -13.28 4.94 -48.36
N ARG A 2 -14.00 5.29 -47.28
CA ARG A 2 -13.43 6.09 -46.17
C ARG A 2 -14.21 5.86 -44.87
N THR A 3 -14.04 4.71 -44.23
CA THR A 3 -14.69 4.39 -42.93
C THR A 3 -13.88 3.45 -42.01
N SER A 4 -12.58 3.23 -42.24
CA SER A 4 -11.81 2.25 -41.43
C SER A 4 -11.04 2.86 -40.24
N ILE A 5 -10.71 4.16 -40.28
CA ILE A 5 -9.79 4.78 -39.31
C ILE A 5 -10.49 5.14 -37.98
N SER A 6 -11.80 5.42 -38.02
CA SER A 6 -12.58 5.84 -36.84
C SER A 6 -12.75 4.71 -35.81
N HIS A 7 -13.00 3.48 -36.27
CA HIS A 7 -13.26 2.33 -35.40
C HIS A 7 -12.03 1.86 -34.60
N ARG A 8 -10.81 2.07 -35.13
CA ARG A 8 -9.59 1.69 -34.42
C ARG A 8 -9.38 2.58 -33.19
N ARG A 9 -9.61 3.89 -33.31
CA ARG A 9 -9.42 4.83 -32.20
C ARG A 9 -10.43 4.61 -31.08
N THR A 10 -11.69 4.32 -31.39
CA THR A 10 -12.70 4.01 -30.38
C THR A 10 -12.42 2.71 -29.64
N ALA A 11 -11.90 1.68 -30.32
CA ALA A 11 -11.50 0.43 -29.68
C ALA A 11 -10.36 0.63 -28.64
N TRP A 12 -9.37 1.46 -28.96
CA TRP A 12 -8.27 1.78 -28.02
C TRP A 12 -8.76 2.56 -26.80
N VAL A 13 -9.67 3.52 -26.99
CA VAL A 13 -10.26 4.29 -25.89
C VAL A 13 -11.08 3.38 -24.97
N LEU A 14 -11.87 2.46 -25.53
CA LEU A 14 -12.64 1.48 -24.75
C LEU A 14 -11.71 0.53 -23.98
N ALA A 15 -10.63 0.04 -24.60
CA ALA A 15 -9.66 -0.83 -23.94
C ALA A 15 -8.90 -0.11 -22.80
N ALA A 16 -8.56 1.17 -22.98
CA ALA A 16 -7.93 1.96 -21.93
C ALA A 16 -8.89 2.23 -20.75
N LEU A 17 -10.17 2.48 -21.04
CA LEU A 17 -11.20 2.69 -20.03
C LEU A 17 -11.50 1.41 -19.23
N THR A 18 -11.59 0.25 -19.89
CA THR A 18 -11.80 -1.02 -19.18
C THR A 18 -10.59 -1.40 -18.34
N LEU A 19 -9.37 -1.17 -18.83
CA LEU A 19 -8.15 -1.38 -18.05
C LEU A 19 -8.12 -0.46 -16.82
N ALA A 20 -8.48 0.82 -16.98
CA ALA A 20 -8.58 1.75 -15.87
C ALA A 20 -9.67 1.35 -14.87
N ALA A 21 -10.85 0.92 -15.33
CA ALA A 21 -11.93 0.47 -14.47
C ALA A 21 -11.57 -0.80 -13.67
N VAL A 22 -10.87 -1.77 -14.29
CA VAL A 22 -10.40 -2.98 -13.59
C VAL A 22 -9.34 -2.65 -12.54
N LEU A 23 -8.42 -1.72 -12.84
CA LEU A 23 -7.45 -1.24 -11.85
C LEU A 23 -8.12 -0.42 -10.73
N TYR A 24 -9.24 0.24 -11.01
CA TYR A 24 -9.98 1.05 -10.05
C TYR A 24 -10.98 0.24 -9.19
N GLU A 25 -11.56 -0.84 -9.71
CA GLU A 25 -12.42 -1.75 -8.94
C GLU A 25 -11.69 -2.42 -7.77
N GLY A 26 -10.37 -2.58 -7.87
CA GLY A 26 -9.51 -3.03 -6.77
C GLY A 26 -9.26 -1.95 -5.70
N TYR A 27 -9.59 -0.69 -5.97
CA TYR A 27 -9.35 0.44 -5.07
C TYR A 27 -10.66 1.00 -4.52
N ARG A 28 -11.10 0.47 -3.38
CA ARG A 28 -12.14 1.10 -2.55
C ARG A 28 -11.47 1.83 -1.37
N PRO A 29 -11.40 3.18 -1.37
CA PRO A 29 -11.07 3.91 -0.16
C PRO A 29 -12.22 3.71 0.82
N VAL A 30 -11.99 2.98 1.91
CA VAL A 30 -13.02 2.82 2.95
C VAL A 30 -13.18 4.15 3.68
N GLY A 31 -14.41 4.66 3.68
CA GLY A 31 -14.82 5.66 4.67
C GLY A 31 -14.71 5.06 6.07
N ALA A 32 -13.73 5.54 6.84
CA ALA A 32 -13.56 5.49 8.30
C ALA A 32 -13.74 4.17 9.10
N SER A 33 -14.25 3.06 8.54
CA SER A 33 -14.69 1.90 9.35
C SER A 33 -14.00 0.57 9.03
N GLY A 34 -13.17 0.51 8.00
CA GLY A 34 -12.23 -0.59 7.77
C GLY A 34 -11.01 -0.35 8.63
N LEU A 35 -11.09 -0.69 9.93
CA LEU A 35 -9.97 -0.47 10.84
C LEU A 35 -8.80 -1.32 10.35
N PRO A 36 -7.69 -0.71 9.90
CA PRO A 36 -6.45 -1.46 9.64
C PRO A 36 -6.09 -2.26 10.88
N PRO A 37 -5.41 -3.42 10.78
CA PRO A 37 -5.05 -4.26 11.92
C PRO A 37 -4.44 -3.38 13.02
N GLN A 38 -5.26 -3.05 14.03
CA GLN A 38 -4.91 -2.09 15.07
C GLN A 38 -3.87 -2.66 16.04
N MET A 39 -3.71 -3.98 16.01
CA MET A 39 -2.99 -4.78 17.00
C MET A 39 -1.46 -4.61 16.97
N ALA A 40 -0.90 -3.61 16.28
CA ALA A 40 0.55 -3.40 16.25
C ALA A 40 0.98 -1.94 16.06
N ARG A 41 0.07 -0.99 16.30
CA ARG A 41 0.43 0.43 16.35
C ARG A 41 1.09 0.73 17.69
N CYS A 42 2.26 1.35 17.66
CA CYS A 42 3.00 1.67 18.89
C CYS A 42 2.23 2.58 19.86
N GLU A 43 1.27 3.36 19.34
CA GLU A 43 0.47 4.29 20.14
C GLU A 43 -0.36 3.58 21.22
N ALA A 44 -0.62 2.27 21.08
CA ALA A 44 -1.35 1.48 22.07
C ALA A 44 -0.46 0.73 23.07
N GLU A 45 0.80 0.42 22.72
CA GLU A 45 1.63 -0.53 23.49
C GLU A 45 2.91 0.06 24.11
N GLY A 46 3.25 1.32 23.84
CA GLY A 46 4.46 1.94 24.39
C GLY A 46 5.78 1.29 23.95
N GLY A 47 5.73 0.43 22.92
CA GLY A 47 6.89 -0.27 22.39
C GLY A 47 7.83 0.63 21.59
N ALA A 48 9.04 0.13 21.37
CA ALA A 48 10.05 0.84 20.57
C ALA A 48 9.58 0.97 19.11
N LEU A 49 9.53 2.21 18.62
CA LEU A 49 9.18 2.51 17.23
C LEU A 49 10.20 1.86 16.28
N ARG A 50 9.73 1.02 15.36
CA ARG A 50 10.59 0.33 14.38
C ARG A 50 10.25 0.63 12.92
N ALA A 51 9.02 1.05 12.64
CA ALA A 51 8.56 1.21 11.28
C ALA A 51 7.44 2.27 11.19
N GLN A 52 7.30 2.92 10.04
CA GLN A 52 6.21 3.88 9.82
C GLN A 52 5.80 4.01 8.34
N ILE A 53 4.53 4.31 8.12
CA ILE A 53 3.94 4.60 6.80
C ILE A 53 3.45 6.04 6.81
N ARG A 54 3.90 6.84 5.85
CA ARG A 54 3.44 8.22 5.61
C ARG A 54 2.52 8.22 4.41
N TYR A 55 1.31 8.74 4.59
CA TYR A 55 0.31 8.88 3.54
C TYR A 55 0.33 10.28 2.94
N ASP A 56 -0.25 10.43 1.75
CA ASP A 56 -0.38 11.69 1.04
C ASP A 56 -1.24 12.73 1.77
N SER A 57 -2.21 12.28 2.56
CA SER A 57 -3.01 13.10 3.45
C SER A 57 -2.24 13.74 4.62
N GLY A 58 -0.94 13.43 4.77
CA GLY A 58 -0.13 13.84 5.94
C GLY A 58 -0.26 12.91 7.14
N ARG A 59 -1.21 11.97 7.12
CA ARG A 59 -1.35 10.93 8.15
C ARG A 59 -0.10 10.04 8.18
N THR A 60 0.40 9.77 9.38
CA THR A 60 1.50 8.82 9.60
C THR A 60 1.04 7.71 10.51
N LEU A 61 1.25 6.46 10.12
CA LEU A 61 1.02 5.28 10.95
C LEU A 61 2.36 4.74 11.43
N ARG A 62 2.47 4.53 12.75
CA ARG A 62 3.70 4.09 13.43
C ARG A 62 3.54 2.68 13.98
N TYR A 63 4.55 1.86 13.78
CA TYR A 63 4.54 0.42 14.07
C TYR A 63 5.75 0.02 14.90
N CYS A 64 5.50 -0.87 15.86
CA CYS A 64 6.54 -1.42 16.74
C CYS A 64 7.20 -2.66 16.11
N SER A 65 6.55 -3.21 15.08
CA SER A 65 7.03 -4.33 14.30
C SER A 65 7.10 -3.96 12.83
N VAL A 66 8.22 -4.27 12.18
CA VAL A 66 8.36 -4.16 10.72
C VAL A 66 7.34 -5.06 10.03
N VAL A 67 7.14 -6.27 10.54
CA VAL A 67 6.18 -7.25 10.00
C VAL A 67 4.76 -6.68 10.01
N ALA A 68 4.36 -6.01 11.09
CA ALA A 68 3.06 -5.36 11.18
C ALA A 68 2.90 -4.19 10.18
N MET A 69 3.96 -3.41 9.95
CA MET A 69 3.94 -2.39 8.91
C MET A 69 3.74 -3.02 7.53
N PHE A 70 4.44 -4.12 7.22
CA PHE A 70 4.28 -4.82 5.94
C PHE A 70 2.90 -5.49 5.81
N ALA A 71 2.32 -5.98 6.90
CA ALA A 71 0.93 -6.43 6.93
C ALA A 71 -0.02 -5.30 6.53
N GLN A 72 0.19 -4.08 7.05
CA GLN A 72 -0.56 -2.91 6.61
C GLN A 72 -0.33 -2.60 5.14
N LEU A 73 0.92 -2.58 4.66
CA LEU A 73 1.23 -2.26 3.26
C LEU A 73 0.62 -3.26 2.28
N ALA A 74 0.53 -4.52 2.68
CA ALA A 74 -0.07 -5.59 1.89
C ALA A 74 -1.61 -5.65 2.01
N ALA A 75 -2.21 -4.86 2.91
CA ALA A 75 -3.65 -4.79 3.03
C ALA A 75 -4.27 -4.17 1.76
N GLN A 76 -5.35 -4.78 1.28
CA GLN A 76 -6.11 -4.28 0.13
C GLN A 76 -6.70 -2.89 0.43
N GLU A 77 -7.05 -2.64 1.69
CA GLU A 77 -7.59 -1.37 2.15
C GLU A 77 -6.47 -0.48 2.70
N GLN A 78 -6.22 0.63 1.99
CA GLN A 78 -5.31 1.67 2.45
C GLN A 78 -6.08 2.92 2.90
N PRO A 79 -5.65 3.58 4.00
CA PRO A 79 -6.18 4.88 4.41
C PRO A 79 -5.94 6.03 3.42
N GLY A 80 -5.11 5.83 2.40
CA GLY A 80 -4.72 6.82 1.40
C GLY A 80 -3.56 6.32 0.55
N LEU A 81 -2.97 7.19 -0.27
CA LEU A 81 -1.81 6.83 -1.07
C LEU A 81 -0.55 6.84 -0.20
N VAL A 82 0.21 5.75 -0.22
CA VAL A 82 1.48 5.65 0.50
C VAL A 82 2.52 6.54 -0.17
N ARG A 83 3.00 7.56 0.55
CA ARG A 83 4.10 8.43 0.11
C ARG A 83 5.46 7.86 0.46
N ALA A 84 5.57 7.28 1.65
CA ALA A 84 6.79 6.65 2.11
C ALA A 84 6.48 5.53 3.11
N ALA A 85 7.22 4.43 3.01
CA ALA A 85 7.30 3.41 4.04
C ALA A 85 8.74 3.39 4.54
N LEU A 86 8.94 3.58 5.84
CA LEU A 86 10.25 3.72 6.45
C LEU A 86 10.43 2.70 7.56
N VAL A 87 11.63 2.15 7.66
CA VAL A 87 12.04 1.24 8.74
C VAL A 87 13.24 1.85 9.45
N LEU A 88 13.27 1.69 10.77
CA LEU A 88 14.39 2.08 11.60
C LEU A 88 15.43 0.97 11.55
N ASP A 89 16.63 1.27 11.06
CA ASP A 89 17.74 0.32 11.04
C ASP A 89 18.39 0.14 12.42
N GLY A 90 19.40 -0.73 12.50
CA GLY A 90 20.13 -1.00 13.75
C GLY A 90 20.89 0.20 14.31
N ASP A 91 21.20 1.18 13.46
CA ASP A 91 21.90 2.42 13.81
C ASP A 91 20.94 3.55 14.20
N GLY A 92 19.63 3.28 14.21
CA GLY A 92 18.60 4.27 14.54
C GLY A 92 18.29 5.24 13.39
N ARG A 93 18.68 4.91 12.15
CA ARG A 93 18.38 5.73 10.97
C ARG A 93 17.13 5.21 10.28
N TRP A 94 16.36 6.16 9.75
CA TRP A 94 15.21 5.83 8.92
C TRP A 94 15.65 5.53 7.50
N ILE A 95 15.40 4.31 7.05
CA ILE A 95 15.66 3.87 5.68
C ILE A 95 14.34 3.56 4.96
N ASP A 96 14.33 3.68 3.64
CA ASP A 96 13.17 3.32 2.82
C ASP A 96 12.93 1.80 2.90
N ALA A 97 11.70 1.38 3.19
CA ALA A 97 11.38 -0.04 3.27
C ALA A 97 11.69 -0.79 1.96
N ARG A 98 11.61 -0.09 0.81
CA ARG A 98 11.93 -0.65 -0.51
C ARG A 98 13.42 -0.97 -0.68
N SER A 99 14.29 -0.39 0.14
CA SER A 99 15.72 -0.72 0.12
C SER A 99 16.07 -1.95 0.96
N LEU A 100 15.09 -2.52 1.68
CA LEU A 100 15.31 -3.75 2.45
C LEU A 100 15.52 -4.94 1.51
N HIS A 101 16.51 -5.77 1.84
CA HIS A 101 16.67 -7.06 1.19
C HIS A 101 15.42 -7.92 1.47
N GLY A 102 14.86 -8.54 0.44
CA GLY A 102 13.64 -9.33 0.58
C GLY A 102 12.34 -8.52 0.63
N TYR A 103 12.34 -7.22 0.29
CA TYR A 103 11.15 -6.37 0.34
C TYR A 103 9.94 -6.98 -0.37
N ARG A 104 10.15 -7.49 -1.60
CA ARG A 104 9.06 -8.00 -2.45
C ARG A 104 8.52 -9.31 -1.89
N GLU A 105 9.41 -10.17 -1.41
CA GLU A 105 9.10 -11.45 -0.79
C GLU A 105 8.29 -11.25 0.50
N LEU A 106 8.73 -10.31 1.35
CA LEU A 106 8.07 -9.98 2.61
C LEU A 106 6.68 -9.38 2.36
N LEU A 107 6.57 -8.42 1.42
CA LEU A 107 5.28 -7.83 1.05
C LEU A 107 4.32 -8.89 0.49
N ALA A 108 4.80 -9.79 -0.38
CA ALA A 108 4.00 -10.86 -0.96
C ALA A 108 3.59 -11.92 0.08
N ALA A 109 4.47 -12.23 1.04
CA ALA A 109 4.14 -13.11 2.16
C ALA A 109 3.01 -12.49 3.02
N CYS A 110 3.14 -11.21 3.37
CA CYS A 110 2.12 -10.51 4.15
C CYS A 110 0.77 -10.41 3.44
N GLY A 111 0.75 -10.27 2.10
CA GLY A 111 -0.47 -10.22 1.31
C GLY A 111 -1.20 -11.55 1.18
N ARG A 112 -0.48 -12.68 1.23
CA ARG A 112 -1.08 -14.02 1.09
C ARG A 112 -1.59 -14.61 2.39
N THR A 113 -0.88 -14.39 3.49
CA THR A 113 -1.13 -15.15 4.74
C THR A 113 -1.49 -14.31 5.96
N ARG A 114 -1.69 -12.98 5.85
CA ARG A 114 -1.69 -12.04 6.99
C ARG A 114 -0.43 -12.25 7.82
N CYS A 115 0.57 -11.40 7.59
CA CYS A 115 1.74 -11.34 8.46
C CYS A 115 1.28 -11.20 9.92
N GLY A 116 1.74 -12.14 10.76
CA GLY A 116 1.29 -12.35 12.14
C GLY A 116 1.47 -11.14 13.04
#